data_AF-V9DCS1-F1
#
_entry.id   AF-V9DCS1-F1
#
_cell.length_a   1.000
_cell.length_b   1.000
_cell.length_c   1.000
_cell.angle_alpha   90.00
_cell.angle_beta   90.00
_cell.angle_gamma   90.00
#
_symmetry.space_group_name_H-M   'P 1'
#
loop_
_entity.id
_entity.type
_entity.pdbx_description
1 polymer ?
#
loop_
_entity_poly.entity_id
_entity_poly.type
_entity_poly.pdbx_seq_one_letter_code
_entity_poly.pdbx_strand_id
1 'polypeptide(L)'
;MLFGLTNSGHPLRLVSQHTLAGAYKANGRVKDAMQLLEEVVRIEQTLPEDESARLASQHELARAYEANGQIKDAVRLLEEVVRIEQTLAEDGPARLASEHELARLYRANGQTERAIKLLEEVVRIQQTLPEDNTRRLAFEHNLALCLWELGQHFPALEMMRHVVETSRRGLDPDHPNRIGAERALEYFEEEYLRGSSFRLRSVMTFHFEINLCFHSDKELPLVQRSEKQ
;
A
#
# COMPACT_ATOMS: atom_id res chain seq x y z
N MET A 1 -1.96 -21.21 51.19
CA MET A 1 -1.99 -21.38 49.71
C MET A 1 -1.27 -20.18 49.10
N LEU A 2 0.04 -20.32 48.87
CA LEU A 2 0.86 -19.30 48.23
C LEU A 2 0.86 -19.59 46.73
N PHE A 3 0.41 -18.60 45.96
CA PHE A 3 0.33 -18.60 44.50
C PHE A 3 1.69 -18.99 43.90
N GLY A 4 1.69 -20.03 43.06
CA GLY A 4 2.81 -20.35 42.19
C GLY A 4 2.96 -19.24 41.15
N LEU A 5 3.94 -18.36 41.33
CA LEU A 5 4.41 -17.46 40.29
C LEU A 5 5.14 -18.32 39.26
N THR A 6 4.41 -18.76 38.23
CA THR A 6 5.00 -19.49 37.11
C THR A 6 5.93 -18.55 36.36
N ASN A 7 7.12 -19.07 36.07
CA ASN A 7 8.22 -18.51 35.28
C ASN A 7 7.86 -18.29 33.78
N SER A 8 6.62 -17.92 33.49
CA SER A 8 5.99 -17.92 32.16
C SER A 8 5.79 -16.51 31.58
N GLY A 9 5.98 -15.44 32.36
CA GLY A 9 5.71 -14.06 31.95
C GLY A 9 6.93 -13.13 31.94
N HIS A 10 8.16 -13.64 31.97
CA HIS A 10 9.34 -12.77 32.02
C HIS A 10 9.63 -12.11 30.65
N PRO A 11 9.75 -10.77 30.58
CA PRO A 11 10.04 -10.03 29.33
C PRO A 11 11.25 -10.54 28.54
N LEU A 12 12.28 -11.05 29.23
CA LEU A 12 13.49 -11.62 28.60
C LEU A 12 13.20 -12.93 27.83
N ARG A 13 12.20 -13.71 28.25
CA ARG A 13 11.76 -14.91 27.52
C ARG A 13 11.01 -14.54 26.24
N LEU A 14 10.26 -13.43 26.25
CA LEU A 14 9.47 -12.98 25.10
C LEU A 14 10.37 -12.48 23.97
N VAL A 15 11.38 -11.66 24.29
CA VAL A 15 12.39 -11.20 23.31
C VAL A 15 13.13 -12.37 22.65
N SER A 16 13.46 -13.41 23.43
CA SER A 16 14.09 -14.61 22.88
C SER A 16 13.15 -15.45 22.02
N GLN A 17 11.84 -15.47 22.30
CA GLN A 17 10.84 -16.12 21.45
C GLN A 17 10.62 -15.38 20.12
N HIS A 18 10.60 -14.04 20.11
CA HIS A 18 10.58 -13.27 18.85
C HIS A 18 11.82 -13.55 18.00
N THR A 19 12.99 -13.58 18.64
CA THR A 19 14.26 -13.90 17.96
C THR A 19 14.23 -15.31 17.37
N LEU A 20 13.73 -16.29 18.13
CA LEU A 20 13.57 -17.67 17.67
C LEU A 20 12.56 -17.78 16.51
N ALA A 21 11.44 -17.08 16.58
CA ALA A 21 10.47 -17.02 15.48
C ALA A 21 11.09 -16.43 14.21
N GLY A 22 11.91 -15.38 14.34
CA GLY A 22 12.71 -14.82 13.26
C GLY A 22 13.66 -15.85 12.63
N ALA A 23 14.37 -16.62 13.45
CA ALA A 23 15.26 -17.69 12.99
C ALA A 23 14.49 -18.83 12.29
N TYR A 24 13.31 -19.20 12.78
CA TYR A 24 12.45 -20.18 12.11
C TYR A 24 11.98 -19.68 10.74
N LYS A 25 11.54 -18.42 10.63
CA LYS A 25 11.15 -17.82 9.34
C LYS A 25 12.31 -17.82 8.35
N ALA A 26 13.51 -17.41 8.79
CA ALA A 26 14.70 -17.40 7.93
C ALA A 26 15.08 -18.78 7.39
N ASN A 27 14.80 -19.84 8.15
CA ASN A 27 15.02 -21.23 7.75
C ASN A 27 13.83 -21.86 7.00
N GLY A 28 12.84 -21.07 6.57
CA GLY A 28 11.63 -21.56 5.88
C GLY A 28 10.64 -22.31 6.77
N ARG A 29 10.88 -22.37 8.08
CA ARG A 29 10.01 -23.02 9.09
C ARG A 29 8.91 -22.08 9.56
N VAL A 30 8.16 -21.52 8.61
CA VAL A 30 7.16 -20.48 8.87
C VAL A 30 6.05 -20.96 9.82
N LYS A 31 5.59 -22.21 9.67
CA LYS A 31 4.56 -22.79 10.55
C LYS A 31 5.02 -22.90 12.00
N ASP A 32 6.28 -23.25 12.23
CA ASP A 32 6.84 -23.36 13.59
C ASP A 32 6.99 -21.97 14.23
N ALA A 33 7.39 -20.96 13.45
CA ALA A 33 7.42 -19.57 13.90
C ALA A 33 6.02 -19.08 14.30
N MET A 34 5.01 -19.39 13.48
CA MET A 34 3.62 -19.02 13.73
C MET A 34 3.09 -19.68 15.00
N GLN A 35 3.27 -21.00 15.18
CA GLN A 35 2.83 -21.71 16.39
C GLN A 35 3.48 -21.15 17.67
N LEU A 36 4.77 -20.82 17.61
CA LEU A 36 5.48 -20.20 18.73
C LEU A 36 4.87 -18.84 19.08
N LEU A 37 4.59 -18.00 18.07
CA LEU A 37 4.01 -16.68 18.27
C LEU A 37 2.55 -16.73 18.73
N GLU A 38 1.77 -17.72 18.27
CA GLU A 38 0.40 -17.97 18.78
C GLU A 38 0.42 -18.32 20.27
N GLU A 39 1.39 -19.11 20.72
CA GLU A 39 1.57 -19.42 22.15
C GLU A 39 1.95 -18.16 22.94
N VAL A 40 2.88 -17.35 22.42
CA VAL A 40 3.29 -16.07 23.03
C VAL A 40 2.09 -15.14 23.22
N VAL A 41 1.36 -14.86 22.14
CA VAL A 41 0.18 -13.97 22.19
C VAL A 41 -0.87 -14.51 23.16
N ARG A 42 -1.07 -15.83 23.22
CA ARG A 42 -2.01 -16.47 24.16
C ARG A 42 -1.60 -16.26 25.63
N ILE A 43 -0.29 -16.35 25.93
CA ILE A 43 0.21 -16.07 27.29
C ILE A 43 0.02 -14.58 27.62
N GLU A 44 0.26 -13.70 26.66
CA GLU A 44 0.14 -12.24 26.84
C GLU A 44 -1.31 -11.73 26.86
N GLN A 45 -2.31 -12.56 26.54
CA GLN A 45 -3.72 -12.19 26.74
C GLN A 45 -4.06 -11.87 28.20
N THR A 46 -3.23 -12.30 29.17
CA THR A 46 -3.37 -11.90 30.58
C THR A 46 -2.85 -10.49 30.88
N LEU A 47 -2.06 -9.90 29.98
CA LEU A 47 -1.58 -8.53 30.08
C LEU A 47 -2.67 -7.55 29.60
N PRO A 48 -2.65 -6.30 30.08
CA PRO A 48 -3.49 -5.23 29.52
C PRO A 48 -3.39 -5.16 27.99
N GLU A 49 -4.49 -4.80 27.33
CA GLU A 49 -4.55 -4.75 25.87
C GLU A 49 -3.59 -3.71 25.27
N ASP A 50 -3.31 -2.63 26.01
CA ASP A 50 -2.39 -1.55 25.67
C ASP A 50 -0.92 -1.82 26.05
N GLU A 51 -0.62 -2.98 26.64
CA GLU A 51 0.73 -3.34 27.02
C GLU A 51 1.62 -3.48 25.76
N SER A 52 2.70 -2.71 25.69
CA SER A 52 3.54 -2.63 24.48
C SER A 52 4.14 -3.98 24.07
N ALA A 53 4.41 -4.87 25.04
CA ALA A 53 4.89 -6.23 24.76
C ALA A 53 3.84 -7.07 24.01
N ARG A 54 2.56 -6.97 24.42
CA ARG A 54 1.45 -7.67 23.78
C ARG A 54 1.24 -7.20 22.34
N LEU A 55 1.24 -5.88 22.13
CA LEU A 55 1.09 -5.29 20.79
C LEU A 55 2.24 -5.71 19.86
N ALA A 56 3.49 -5.71 20.36
CA ALA A 56 4.65 -6.14 19.58
C ALA A 56 4.57 -7.62 19.16
N SER A 57 4.15 -8.51 20.07
CA SER A 57 3.95 -9.93 19.75
C SER A 57 2.82 -10.16 18.76
N GLN A 58 1.69 -9.43 18.88
CA GLN A 58 0.60 -9.48 17.92
C GLN A 58 1.06 -9.01 16.53
N HIS A 59 1.90 -7.98 16.46
CA HIS A 59 2.50 -7.51 15.22
C HIS A 59 3.39 -8.59 14.58
N GLU A 60 4.27 -9.25 15.34
CA GLU A 60 5.10 -10.34 14.82
C GLU A 60 4.28 -11.56 14.39
N LEU A 61 3.22 -11.89 15.13
CA LEU A 61 2.28 -12.95 14.73
C LEU A 61 1.57 -12.61 13.41
N ALA A 62 1.17 -11.35 13.19
CA ALA A 62 0.60 -10.92 11.92
C ALA A 62 1.58 -11.11 10.75
N ARG A 63 2.86 -10.74 10.96
CA ARG A 63 3.93 -10.99 9.96
C ARG A 63 4.16 -12.49 9.72
N ALA A 64 3.95 -13.35 10.71
CA ALA A 64 4.04 -14.80 10.54
C ALA A 64 2.84 -15.37 9.78
N TYR A 65 1.62 -14.90 10.08
CA TYR A 65 0.42 -15.25 9.32
C TYR A 65 0.56 -14.87 7.85
N GLU A 66 1.05 -13.66 7.58
CA GLU A 66 1.31 -13.22 6.21
C GLU A 66 2.31 -14.15 5.50
N ALA A 67 3.45 -14.43 6.14
CA ALA A 67 4.46 -15.32 5.56
C ALA A 67 3.91 -16.74 5.30
N ASN A 68 2.88 -17.17 6.04
CA ASN A 68 2.18 -18.43 5.84
C ASN A 68 1.01 -18.33 4.83
N GLY A 69 0.76 -17.16 4.24
CA GLY A 69 -0.33 -16.90 3.30
C GLY A 69 -1.70 -16.64 3.95
N GLN A 70 -1.76 -16.55 5.28
CA GLN A 70 -2.99 -16.27 6.04
C GLN A 70 -3.26 -14.76 6.14
N ILE A 71 -3.40 -14.10 4.98
CA ILE A 71 -3.53 -12.64 4.90
C ILE A 71 -4.72 -12.12 5.72
N LYS A 72 -5.86 -12.81 5.71
CA LYS A 72 -7.06 -12.40 6.47
C LYS A 72 -6.84 -12.43 7.98
N ASP A 73 -6.11 -13.41 8.49
CA ASP A 73 -5.79 -13.50 9.91
C ASP A 73 -4.81 -12.40 10.33
N ALA A 74 -3.81 -12.12 9.48
CA ALA A 74 -2.87 -11.02 9.66
C ALA A 74 -3.58 -9.66 9.70
N VAL A 75 -4.51 -9.41 8.76
CA VAL A 75 -5.32 -8.18 8.72
C VAL A 75 -6.12 -8.01 10.01
N ARG A 76 -6.87 -9.04 10.43
CA ARG A 76 -7.70 -8.97 11.66
C ARG A 76 -6.85 -8.64 12.89
N LEU A 77 -5.66 -9.23 12.98
CA LEU A 77 -4.78 -9.01 14.12
C LEU A 77 -4.20 -7.60 14.14
N LEU A 78 -3.75 -7.07 13.00
CA LEU A 78 -3.27 -5.68 12.92
C LEU A 78 -4.40 -4.65 13.06
N GLU A 79 -5.63 -4.95 12.64
CA GLU A 79 -6.79 -4.10 12.93
C GLU A 79 -7.01 -3.90 14.44
N GLU A 80 -6.85 -4.97 15.23
CA GLU A 80 -6.94 -4.90 16.69
C GLU A 80 -5.80 -4.04 17.27
N VAL A 81 -4.56 -4.28 16.85
CA VAL A 81 -3.37 -3.53 17.29
C VAL A 81 -3.54 -2.03 16.99
N VAL A 82 -3.86 -1.67 15.74
CA VAL A 82 -4.04 -0.27 15.34
C VAL A 82 -5.17 0.39 16.12
N ARG A 83 -6.29 -0.30 16.34
CA ARG A 83 -7.41 0.23 17.13
C ARG A 83 -7.00 0.55 18.57
N ILE A 84 -6.16 -0.27 19.19
CA ILE A 84 -5.66 -0.03 20.55
C ILE A 84 -4.67 1.15 20.53
N GLU A 85 -3.71 1.16 19.61
CA GLU A 85 -2.71 2.23 19.49
C GLU A 85 -3.34 3.60 19.20
N GLN A 86 -4.45 3.64 18.46
CA GLN A 86 -5.26 4.83 18.23
C GLN A 86 -5.80 5.47 19.53
N THR A 87 -5.92 4.70 20.62
CA THR A 87 -6.38 5.22 21.92
C THR A 87 -5.25 5.78 22.79
N LEU A 88 -3.98 5.45 22.49
CA LEU A 88 -2.82 5.76 23.35
C LEU A 88 -2.16 7.09 23.00
N ALA A 89 -1.98 7.39 21.71
CA ALA A 89 -1.50 8.68 21.22
C ALA A 89 -1.74 8.80 19.70
N GLU A 90 -2.07 9.99 19.22
CA GLU A 90 -2.35 10.19 17.79
C GLU A 90 -1.11 9.97 16.89
N ASP A 91 0.11 10.29 17.38
CA ASP A 91 1.31 10.41 16.53
C ASP A 91 2.47 9.47 16.94
N GLY A 92 2.17 8.38 17.66
CA GLY A 92 3.18 7.45 18.15
C GLY A 92 3.95 6.72 17.03
N PRO A 93 5.29 6.59 17.08
CA PRO A 93 6.06 5.81 16.10
C PRO A 93 5.61 4.36 15.91
N ALA A 94 5.13 3.71 16.98
CA ALA A 94 4.62 2.34 16.95
C ALA A 94 3.30 2.24 16.17
N ARG A 95 2.34 3.13 16.48
CA ARG A 95 1.08 3.28 15.74
C ARG A 95 1.32 3.39 14.24
N LEU A 96 2.19 4.30 13.85
CA LEU A 96 2.49 4.53 12.43
C LEU A 96 3.08 3.27 11.77
N ALA A 97 3.97 2.54 12.45
CA ALA A 97 4.49 1.28 11.91
C ALA A 97 3.38 0.24 11.71
N SER A 98 2.46 0.09 12.67
CA SER A 98 1.32 -0.80 12.56
C SER A 98 0.33 -0.38 11.47
N GLU A 99 0.05 0.92 11.31
CA GLU A 99 -0.83 1.44 10.26
C GLU A 99 -0.22 1.26 8.87
N HIS A 100 1.10 1.43 8.72
CA HIS A 100 1.81 1.12 7.47
C HIS A 100 1.64 -0.35 7.10
N GLU A 101 1.92 -1.26 8.04
CA GLU A 101 1.81 -2.70 7.80
C GLU A 101 0.36 -3.11 7.52
N LEU A 102 -0.61 -2.53 8.23
CA LEU A 102 -2.03 -2.77 7.98
C LEU A 102 -2.45 -2.30 6.58
N ALA A 103 -2.01 -1.11 6.14
CA ALA A 103 -2.28 -0.64 4.79
C ALA A 103 -1.69 -1.59 3.72
N ARG A 104 -0.48 -2.09 3.95
CA ARG A 104 0.17 -3.06 3.08
C ARG A 104 -0.59 -4.39 3.02
N LEU A 105 -1.06 -4.89 4.16
CA LEU A 105 -1.88 -6.10 4.22
C LEU A 105 -3.27 -5.90 3.58
N TYR A 106 -3.89 -4.74 3.74
CA TYR A 106 -5.14 -4.43 3.05
C TYR A 106 -4.98 -4.51 1.54
N ARG A 107 -3.91 -3.93 0.98
CA ARG A 107 -3.60 -4.07 -0.45
C ARG A 107 -3.42 -5.53 -0.85
N ALA A 108 -2.63 -6.30 -0.10
CA ALA A 108 -2.41 -7.72 -0.35
C ALA A 108 -3.71 -8.54 -0.29
N ASN A 109 -4.69 -8.12 0.52
CA ASN A 109 -6.00 -8.74 0.64
C ASN A 109 -7.04 -8.20 -0.37
N GLY A 110 -6.65 -7.31 -1.30
CA GLY A 110 -7.56 -6.67 -2.26
C GLY A 110 -8.50 -5.62 -1.66
N GLN A 111 -8.23 -5.15 -0.45
CA GLN A 111 -9.01 -4.14 0.27
C GLN A 111 -8.43 -2.72 0.06
N THR A 112 -8.11 -2.37 -1.19
CA THR A 112 -7.40 -1.12 -1.54
C THR A 112 -8.09 0.14 -1.02
N GLU A 113 -9.43 0.21 -1.04
CA GLU A 113 -10.16 1.36 -0.49
C GLU A 113 -9.94 1.55 1.03
N ARG A 114 -9.78 0.46 1.78
CA ARG A 114 -9.49 0.53 3.23
C ARG A 114 -8.06 0.98 3.46
N ALA A 115 -7.12 0.53 2.61
CA ALA A 115 -5.73 1.02 2.63
C ALA A 115 -5.66 2.53 2.36
N ILE A 116 -6.39 3.04 1.36
CA ILE A 116 -6.44 4.47 1.04
C ILE A 116 -6.92 5.28 2.24
N LYS A 117 -8.08 4.92 2.81
CA LYS A 117 -8.65 5.66 3.96
C LYS A 117 -7.67 5.74 5.13
N LEU A 118 -6.99 4.64 5.43
CA LEU A 118 -5.99 4.59 6.50
C LEU A 118 -4.79 5.50 6.18
N LEU A 119 -4.25 5.41 4.97
CA LEU A 119 -3.09 6.19 4.55
C LEU A 119 -3.40 7.70 4.45
N GLU A 120 -4.59 8.08 3.98
CA GLU A 120 -5.03 9.48 3.94
C GLU A 120 -5.11 10.09 5.35
N GLU A 121 -5.62 9.33 6.32
CA GLU A 121 -5.65 9.75 7.73
C GLU A 121 -4.24 9.99 8.26
N VAL A 122 -3.32 9.05 8.03
CA VAL A 122 -1.93 9.14 8.51
C VAL A 122 -1.18 10.29 7.84
N VAL A 123 -1.30 10.45 6.52
CA VAL A 123 -0.66 11.56 5.79
C VAL A 123 -1.15 12.90 6.32
N ARG A 124 -2.46 13.04 6.60
CA ARG A 124 -3.04 14.25 7.19
C ARG A 124 -2.48 14.55 8.57
N ILE A 125 -2.36 13.54 9.44
CA ILE A 125 -1.78 13.69 10.78
C ILE A 125 -0.32 14.15 10.69
N GLN A 126 0.44 13.58 9.75
CA GLN A 126 1.86 13.88 9.56
C GLN A 126 2.14 15.20 8.82
N GLN A 127 1.12 15.99 8.45
CA GLN A 127 1.32 17.31 7.83
C GLN A 127 2.09 18.29 8.72
N THR A 128 2.13 18.04 10.03
CA THR A 128 2.92 18.82 11.00
C THR A 128 4.41 18.52 10.93
N LEU A 129 4.81 17.39 10.34
CA LEU A 129 6.21 17.01 10.16
C LEU A 129 6.82 17.73 8.94
N PRO A 130 8.13 17.98 8.94
CA PRO A 130 8.85 18.48 7.77
C PRO A 130 8.53 17.66 6.51
N GLU A 131 8.43 18.32 5.36
CA GLU A 131 8.07 17.67 4.09
C GLU A 131 9.07 16.58 3.68
N ASP A 132 10.35 16.75 4.01
CA ASP A 132 11.44 15.81 3.74
C ASP A 132 11.54 14.66 4.75
N ASN A 133 10.61 14.59 5.71
CA ASN A 133 10.58 13.50 6.68
C ASN A 133 10.38 12.15 5.97
N THR A 134 11.35 11.25 6.13
CA THR A 134 11.39 9.93 5.50
C THR A 134 10.13 9.09 5.77
N ARG A 135 9.50 9.24 6.95
CA ARG A 135 8.26 8.52 7.28
C ARG A 135 7.08 9.08 6.49
N ARG A 136 6.91 10.41 6.47
CA ARG A 136 5.88 11.09 5.69
C ARG A 136 5.95 10.70 4.21
N LEU A 137 7.15 10.75 3.62
CA LEU A 137 7.37 10.35 2.23
C LEU A 137 7.01 8.88 1.96
N ALA A 138 7.23 7.97 2.92
CA ALA A 138 6.86 6.57 2.77
C ALA A 138 5.33 6.36 2.76
N PHE A 139 4.58 7.11 3.57
CA PHE A 139 3.11 7.07 3.55
C PHE A 139 2.53 7.68 2.28
N GLU A 140 3.05 8.83 1.83
CA GLU A 140 2.65 9.45 0.56
C GLU A 140 2.95 8.52 -0.63
N HIS A 141 4.12 7.87 -0.65
CA HIS A 141 4.47 6.87 -1.66
C HIS A 141 3.46 5.71 -1.69
N ASN A 142 3.14 5.13 -0.52
CA ASN A 142 2.19 4.03 -0.44
C ASN A 142 0.77 4.45 -0.83
N LEU A 143 0.35 5.67 -0.49
CA LEU A 143 -0.96 6.21 -0.88
C LEU A 143 -1.03 6.35 -2.40
N ALA A 144 0.01 6.87 -3.03
CA ALA A 144 0.09 6.97 -4.48
C ALA A 144 0.00 5.59 -5.16
N LEU A 145 0.65 4.55 -4.62
CA LEU A 145 0.49 3.17 -5.11
C LEU A 145 -0.95 2.67 -5.00
N CYS A 146 -1.61 2.89 -3.86
CA CYS A 146 -3.01 2.49 -3.68
C CYS A 146 -3.95 3.22 -4.64
N LEU A 147 -3.76 4.54 -4.82
CA LEU A 147 -4.54 5.36 -5.75
C LEU A 147 -4.38 4.85 -7.19
N TRP A 148 -3.16 4.46 -7.56
CA TRP A 148 -2.86 3.87 -8.86
C TRP A 148 -3.61 2.55 -9.08
N GLU A 149 -3.58 1.65 -8.09
CA GLU A 149 -4.29 0.36 -8.11
C GLU A 149 -5.81 0.53 -8.22
N LEU A 150 -6.37 1.60 -7.65
CA LEU A 150 -7.79 1.94 -7.76
C LEU A 150 -8.15 2.63 -9.10
N GLY A 151 -7.16 2.90 -9.97
CA GLY A 151 -7.36 3.58 -11.25
C GLY A 151 -7.38 5.12 -11.15
N GLN A 152 -7.10 5.69 -9.98
CA GLN A 152 -6.95 7.14 -9.79
C GLN A 152 -5.54 7.59 -10.22
N HIS A 153 -5.22 7.39 -11.51
CA HIS A 153 -3.87 7.56 -12.03
C HIS A 153 -3.33 9.00 -11.94
N PHE A 154 -4.18 10.01 -12.15
CA PHE A 154 -3.73 11.40 -12.12
C PHE A 154 -3.34 11.86 -10.71
N PRO A 155 -4.18 11.69 -9.67
CA PRO A 155 -3.78 11.95 -8.29
C PRO A 155 -2.53 11.16 -7.85
N ALA A 156 -2.45 9.89 -8.25
CA ALA A 156 -1.29 9.05 -7.96
C ALA A 156 0.01 9.60 -8.57
N LEU A 157 -0.03 10.05 -9.83
CA LEU A 157 1.09 10.66 -10.52
C LEU A 157 1.54 11.97 -9.88
N GLU A 158 0.61 12.87 -9.55
CA GLU A 158 0.95 14.13 -8.89
C GLU A 158 1.61 13.91 -7.53
N MET A 159 1.04 13.00 -6.73
CA MET A 159 1.61 12.65 -5.43
C MET A 159 2.99 12.02 -5.57
N MET A 160 3.18 11.09 -6.50
CA MET A 160 4.49 10.46 -6.70
C MET A 160 5.55 11.46 -7.21
N ARG A 161 5.17 12.42 -8.07
CA ARG A 161 6.06 13.51 -8.47
C ARG A 161 6.52 14.35 -7.28
N HIS A 162 5.59 14.72 -6.39
CA HIS A 162 5.91 15.42 -5.15
C HIS A 162 6.90 14.63 -4.28
N VAL A 163 6.65 13.34 -4.07
CA VAL A 163 7.53 12.45 -3.27
C VAL A 163 8.93 12.38 -3.88
N VAL A 164 9.06 12.23 -5.20
CA VAL A 164 10.36 12.20 -5.88
C VAL A 164 11.09 13.54 -5.75
N GLU A 165 10.41 14.66 -5.97
CA GLU A 165 11.02 15.98 -5.84
C GLU A 165 11.52 16.25 -4.42
N THR A 166 10.72 15.92 -3.42
CA THR A 166 11.07 16.15 -2.01
C THR A 166 12.17 15.18 -1.55
N SER A 167 12.11 13.91 -1.92
CA SER A 167 13.19 12.95 -1.61
C SER A 167 14.52 13.30 -2.28
N ARG A 168 14.51 13.91 -3.48
CA ARG A 168 15.73 14.40 -4.14
C ARG A 168 16.41 15.54 -3.39
N ARG A 169 15.63 16.38 -2.71
CA ARG A 169 16.12 17.52 -1.92
C ARG A 169 16.66 17.09 -0.55
N GLY A 170 16.03 16.11 0.09
CA GLY A 170 16.33 15.72 1.47
C GLY A 170 17.14 14.43 1.66
N LEU A 171 17.21 13.55 0.65
CA LEU A 171 17.82 12.21 0.77
C LEU A 171 18.95 12.00 -0.24
N ASP A 172 19.98 11.27 0.20
CA ASP A 172 21.08 10.83 -0.66
C ASP A 172 20.57 10.02 -1.87
N PRO A 173 21.24 10.08 -3.03
CA PRO A 173 20.87 9.32 -4.23
C PRO A 173 20.73 7.81 -3.99
N ASP A 174 21.54 7.25 -3.09
CA ASP A 174 21.53 5.81 -2.76
C ASP A 174 20.47 5.44 -1.70
N HIS A 175 19.70 6.40 -1.19
CA HIS A 175 18.71 6.14 -0.15
C HIS A 175 17.56 5.27 -0.70
N PRO A 176 17.20 4.14 -0.05
CA PRO A 176 16.19 3.21 -0.55
C PRO A 176 14.84 3.85 -0.90
N ASN A 177 14.33 4.76 -0.06
CA ASN A 177 13.05 5.44 -0.32
C ASN A 177 13.09 6.34 -1.57
N ARG A 178 14.24 6.97 -1.87
CA ARG A 178 14.40 7.81 -3.07
C ARG A 178 14.38 6.94 -4.32
N ILE A 179 15.18 5.87 -4.32
CA ILE A 179 15.23 4.89 -5.42
C ILE A 179 13.84 4.28 -5.66
N GLY A 180 13.14 3.91 -4.58
CA GLY A 180 11.79 3.34 -4.65
C GLY A 180 10.78 4.32 -5.26
N ALA A 181 10.79 5.58 -4.82
CA ALA A 181 9.91 6.62 -5.36
C ALA A 181 10.19 6.93 -6.83
N GLU A 182 11.47 7.05 -7.21
CA GLU A 182 11.86 7.31 -8.60
C GLU A 182 11.42 6.18 -9.55
N ARG A 183 11.62 4.92 -9.14
CA ARG A 183 11.14 3.75 -9.90
C ARG A 183 9.62 3.71 -10.02
N ALA A 184 8.90 4.03 -8.95
CA ALA A 184 7.44 4.04 -8.98
C ALA A 184 6.92 5.15 -9.90
N LEU A 185 7.56 6.33 -9.91
CA LEU A 185 7.20 7.41 -10.82
C LEU A 185 7.45 7.01 -12.27
N GLU A 186 8.61 6.44 -12.58
CA GLU A 186 8.94 5.95 -13.92
C GLU A 186 7.87 4.97 -14.42
N TYR A 187 7.51 3.98 -13.59
CA TYR A 187 6.45 3.04 -13.90
C TYR A 187 5.09 3.73 -14.15
N PHE A 188 4.70 4.68 -13.30
CA PHE A 188 3.45 5.42 -13.48
C PHE A 188 3.44 6.21 -14.78
N GLU A 189 4.53 6.90 -15.11
CA GLU A 189 4.64 7.71 -16.32
C GLU A 189 4.61 6.84 -17.57
N GLU A 190 5.35 5.72 -17.59
CA GLU A 190 5.35 4.77 -18.70
C GLU A 190 3.95 4.19 -18.96
N GLU A 191 3.28 3.70 -17.92
CA GLU A 191 1.96 3.09 -18.06
C GLU A 191 0.89 4.13 -18.40
N TYR A 192 0.98 5.34 -17.84
CA TYR A 192 0.08 6.43 -18.19
C TYR A 192 0.23 6.82 -19.66
N LEU A 193 1.47 6.92 -20.16
CA LEU A 193 1.76 7.20 -21.56
C LEU A 193 1.34 6.05 -22.48
N ARG A 194 1.57 4.79 -22.09
CA ARG A 194 1.13 3.60 -22.83
C ARG A 194 -0.41 3.57 -22.95
N GLY A 195 -1.12 3.82 -21.86
CA GLY A 195 -2.59 3.91 -21.84
C GLY A 195 -3.13 5.12 -22.61
N SER A 196 -2.39 6.23 -22.66
CA SER A 196 -2.74 7.44 -23.42
C SER A 196 -2.47 7.27 -24.92
N SER A 197 -1.37 6.62 -25.29
CA SER A 197 -1.04 6.26 -26.67
C SER A 197 -2.04 5.25 -27.24
N PHE A 198 -2.52 4.30 -26.44
CA PHE A 198 -3.60 3.39 -26.84
C PHE A 198 -4.93 4.12 -27.02
N ARG A 199 -5.28 5.07 -26.12
CA ARG A 199 -6.46 5.92 -26.28
C ARG A 199 -6.38 6.83 -27.50
N LEU A 200 -5.22 7.45 -27.78
CA LEU A 200 -5.03 8.27 -28.97
C LEU A 200 -5.06 7.44 -30.26
N ARG A 201 -4.50 6.21 -30.26
CA ARG A 201 -4.66 5.28 -31.40
C ARG A 201 -6.10 4.84 -31.58
N SER A 202 -6.83 4.53 -30.51
CA SER A 202 -8.24 4.11 -30.57
C SER A 202 -9.17 5.25 -30.99
N VAL A 203 -8.85 6.51 -30.66
CA VAL A 203 -9.59 7.70 -31.12
C VAL A 203 -9.18 8.08 -32.55
N MET A 204 -7.92 7.88 -32.95
CA MET A 204 -7.47 8.06 -34.35
C MET A 204 -8.02 7.00 -35.30
N THR A 205 -8.16 5.74 -34.89
CA THR A 205 -8.85 4.73 -35.73
C THR A 205 -10.33 5.05 -35.88
N PHE A 206 -10.99 5.58 -34.85
CA PHE A 206 -12.38 6.06 -34.94
C PHE A 206 -12.53 7.29 -35.85
N HIS A 207 -11.57 8.22 -35.85
CA HIS A 207 -11.57 9.37 -36.77
C HIS A 207 -11.18 9.02 -38.22
N PHE A 208 -10.51 7.88 -38.45
CA PHE A 208 -10.18 7.42 -39.81
C PHE A 208 -11.35 6.68 -40.47
N GLU A 209 -12.18 5.95 -39.72
CA GLU A 209 -13.41 5.34 -40.26
C GLU A 209 -14.52 6.38 -40.57
N ILE A 210 -14.61 7.47 -39.80
CA ILE A 210 -15.59 8.55 -40.07
C ILE A 210 -15.21 9.36 -41.32
N ASN A 211 -13.91 9.50 -41.64
CA ASN A 211 -13.47 10.22 -42.84
C ASN A 211 -13.57 9.40 -44.14
N LEU A 212 -13.58 8.07 -44.08
CA LEU A 212 -13.77 7.21 -45.27
C LEU A 212 -15.25 7.10 -45.71
N CYS A 213 -16.21 7.42 -44.84
CA CYS A 213 -17.64 7.49 -45.21
C CYS A 213 -18.05 8.82 -45.87
N PHE A 214 -17.22 9.88 -45.85
CA PHE A 214 -17.60 11.21 -46.33
C PHE A 214 -16.93 11.65 -47.64
N HIS A 215 -16.25 10.76 -48.37
CA HIS A 215 -15.57 11.09 -49.63
C HIS A 215 -15.97 10.25 -50.85
N SER A 216 -17.12 9.55 -50.80
CA SER A 216 -17.54 8.70 -51.92
C SER A 216 -18.95 8.99 -52.45
N ASP A 217 -19.33 10.27 -52.59
CA ASP A 217 -20.51 10.68 -53.38
C ASP A 217 -20.33 12.09 -53.98
N LYS A 218 -19.50 12.19 -55.03
CA LYS A 218 -19.59 13.27 -56.02
C LYS A 218 -19.24 12.72 -57.40
N GLU A 219 -20.22 12.14 -58.08
CA GLU A 219 -20.28 12.19 -59.54
C GLU A 219 -21.71 12.51 -60.00
N LEU A 220 -21.87 13.76 -60.47
CA LEU A 220 -22.97 14.20 -61.31
C LEU A 220 -22.74 13.71 -62.75
N PRO A 221 -23.74 13.14 -63.44
CA PRO A 221 -23.72 13.10 -64.89
C PRO A 221 -24.52 14.27 -65.47
N LEU A 222 -23.83 15.07 -66.30
CA LEU A 222 -24.42 15.99 -67.26
C LEU A 222 -25.04 15.20 -68.43
N VAL A 223 -26.31 15.43 -68.73
CA VAL A 223 -26.90 15.13 -70.06
C VAL A 223 -27.66 16.37 -70.55
N GLN A 224 -27.30 16.81 -71.74
CA GLN A 224 -27.86 17.97 -72.43
C GLN A 224 -29.14 17.63 -73.23
N ARG A 225 -30.03 18.65 -73.28
CA ARG A 225 -30.92 19.12 -74.38
C ARG A 225 -31.75 18.13 -75.23
N SER A 226 -33.07 18.43 -75.30
CA SER A 226 -33.81 18.83 -76.51
C SER A 226 -35.26 19.23 -76.13
N GLU A 227 -35.67 20.51 -76.24
CA GLU A 227 -36.49 21.08 -77.33
C GLU A 227 -37.82 20.37 -77.63
N LYS A 228 -38.98 20.98 -77.31
CA LYS A 228 -39.95 21.60 -78.26
C LYS A 228 -41.36 21.83 -77.66
N GLN A 229 -41.86 23.03 -77.98
CA GLN A 229 -43.25 23.54 -78.00
C GLN A 229 -43.96 23.84 -76.68
#